data_AF-A0A944AD25-F1
#
_entry.id   AF-A0A944AD25-F1
#
_cell.length_a   1.000
_cell.length_b   1.000
_cell.length_c   1.000
_cell.angle_alpha   90.00
_cell.angle_beta   90.00
_cell.angle_gamma   90.00
#
_symmetry.space_group_name_H-M   'P 1'
#
loop_
_entity.id
_entity.type
_entity.pdbx_description
1 polymer ?
#
loop_
_entity_poly.entity_id
_entity_poly.type
_entity_poly.pdbx_seq_one_letter_code
_entity_poly.pdbx_strand_id
1 'polypeptide(L)'
;MGKTRKEIVASAVRAAVPPAIVAIVWYVTLHILRYTLLMQEQKGLFLMTTDYFREVFSGSWPVTTLISDFLVQFYSKPSLGALLTGLIVAKVYLMVCTIFRFTSFRQIVGGIGAALTWIAIAHANTPHTGVVILMYSFLAAMISLCLPYRKFSVKGNSGIWQAAIVLTLFIGSAALLINDKELNRKEKWYAVEYTARVHDWDLVLAIATPELCRKDQSFVPYALLALNAKGMLAEKMFDYPITGPESLGDIGEMNWSGYSLRSQIHEVIGCPNEAIHLTCQMGMALPHGTGLGLLRQLIRLEIESGQYSLARKHAAILSRNPMNRKYSESALKMVEKAEKTVDSSHTDSYTPSYSDLMISNNAIYNLSGIISHCPSATDAARERLLCHLLLSGDMTSFNALLKEYSGNIPVNRLPKAFRAAASGQL
;
A
#
# COMPACT_ATOMS: atom_id res chain seq x y z
N MET A 1 9.24 -17.57 -54.55
CA MET A 1 10.29 -16.63 -54.11
C MET A 1 10.53 -16.83 -52.62
N GLY A 2 11.64 -17.47 -52.23
CA GLY A 2 12.00 -17.67 -50.82
C GLY A 2 12.53 -16.39 -50.20
N LYS A 3 12.11 -16.07 -48.96
CA LYS A 3 12.67 -14.95 -48.19
C LYS A 3 14.18 -15.15 -48.04
N THR A 4 14.95 -14.08 -48.25
CA THR A 4 16.40 -14.12 -48.03
C THR A 4 16.70 -14.33 -46.54
N ARG A 5 17.84 -14.97 -46.20
CA ARG A 5 18.27 -15.21 -44.80
C ARG A 5 18.21 -13.93 -43.93
N LYS A 6 18.55 -12.77 -44.51
CA LYS A 6 18.48 -11.45 -43.84
C LYS A 6 17.04 -11.05 -43.49
N GLU A 7 16.06 -11.33 -44.35
CA GLU A 7 14.65 -11.02 -44.10
C GLU A 7 14.05 -11.93 -43.02
N ILE A 8 14.48 -13.20 -42.98
CA ILE A 8 14.08 -14.14 -41.92
C ILE A 8 14.58 -13.64 -40.57
N VAL A 9 15.87 -13.32 -40.46
CA VAL A 9 16.47 -12.78 -39.23
C VAL A 9 15.80 -11.47 -38.81
N ALA A 10 15.61 -10.53 -39.74
CA ALA A 10 14.92 -9.27 -39.43
C ALA A 10 13.47 -9.49 -38.98
N SER A 11 12.76 -10.50 -39.50
CA SER A 11 11.42 -10.83 -39.02
C SER A 11 11.42 -11.43 -37.62
N ALA A 12 12.39 -12.30 -37.31
CA ALA A 12 12.55 -12.90 -35.99
C ALA A 12 12.89 -11.84 -34.93
N VAL A 13 13.83 -10.94 -35.22
CA VAL A 13 14.21 -9.84 -34.32
C VAL A 13 13.00 -8.96 -33.98
N ARG A 14 12.17 -8.62 -34.97
CA ARG A 14 10.96 -7.82 -34.73
C ARG A 14 9.93 -8.56 -33.86
N ALA A 15 9.80 -9.88 -34.02
CA ALA A 15 8.90 -10.69 -33.20
C ALA A 15 9.41 -10.84 -31.75
N ALA A 16 10.72 -10.69 -31.52
CA ALA A 16 11.33 -10.75 -30.19
C ALA A 16 11.22 -9.43 -29.39
N VAL A 17 10.87 -8.30 -30.02
CA VAL A 17 10.77 -7.01 -29.31
C VAL A 17 9.69 -7.01 -28.22
N PRO A 18 8.42 -7.42 -28.47
CA PRO A 18 7.41 -7.45 -27.41
C PRO A 18 7.77 -8.30 -26.18
N PRO A 19 8.24 -9.57 -26.31
CA PRO A 19 8.63 -10.34 -25.13
C PRO A 19 9.84 -9.74 -24.40
N ALA A 20 10.77 -9.10 -25.11
CA ALA A 20 11.87 -8.37 -24.47
C ALA A 20 11.38 -7.15 -23.66
N ILE A 21 10.41 -6.39 -24.19
CA ILE A 21 9.73 -5.32 -23.45
C ILE A 21 9.08 -5.87 -22.17
N VAL A 22 8.33 -6.97 -22.28
CA VAL A 22 7.68 -7.61 -21.12
C VAL A 22 8.74 -7.98 -20.08
N ALA A 23 9.85 -8.60 -20.47
CA ALA A 23 10.91 -9.01 -19.55
C ALA A 23 11.57 -7.83 -18.82
N ILE A 24 11.90 -6.74 -19.53
CA ILE A 24 12.51 -5.54 -18.94
C ILE A 24 11.54 -4.88 -17.96
N VAL A 25 10.29 -4.63 -18.40
CA VAL A 25 9.26 -4.00 -17.58
C VAL A 25 8.95 -4.85 -16.35
N TRP A 26 8.84 -6.17 -16.53
CA TRP A 26 8.60 -7.12 -15.44
C TRP A 26 9.70 -7.05 -14.39
N TYR A 27 10.97 -7.16 -14.80
CA TYR A 27 12.11 -7.15 -13.88
C TYR A 27 12.18 -5.84 -13.08
N VAL A 28 12.11 -4.70 -13.76
CA VAL A 28 12.22 -3.39 -13.10
C VAL A 28 11.02 -3.13 -12.21
N THR A 29 9.80 -3.41 -12.66
CA THR A 29 8.59 -3.20 -11.85
C THR A 29 8.58 -4.12 -10.62
N LEU A 30 9.02 -5.37 -10.76
CA LEU A 30 9.07 -6.32 -9.65
C LEU A 30 10.06 -5.91 -8.55
N HIS A 31 11.22 -5.35 -8.93
CA HIS A 31 12.28 -5.01 -7.97
C HIS A 31 12.21 -3.58 -7.45
N ILE A 32 11.69 -2.64 -8.24
CA ILE A 32 11.66 -1.21 -7.91
C ILE A 32 10.28 -0.74 -7.45
N LEU A 33 9.19 -1.40 -7.89
CA LEU A 33 7.80 -0.96 -7.65
C LEU A 33 6.96 -2.03 -6.95
N ARG A 34 7.61 -2.89 -6.17
CA ARG A 34 6.98 -4.04 -5.49
C ARG A 34 5.85 -3.61 -4.56
N TYR A 35 6.11 -2.66 -3.67
CA TYR A 35 5.17 -2.16 -2.68
C TYR A 35 4.13 -1.23 -3.30
N THR A 36 4.47 -0.53 -4.37
CA THR A 36 3.48 0.17 -5.21
C THR A 36 2.40 -0.78 -5.72
N LEU A 37 2.75 -1.96 -6.23
CA LEU A 37 1.76 -2.97 -6.66
C LEU A 37 0.89 -3.45 -5.49
N LEU A 38 1.51 -3.77 -4.35
CA LEU A 38 0.80 -4.24 -3.15
C LEU A 38 -0.18 -3.19 -2.61
N MET A 39 0.21 -1.92 -2.62
CA MET A 39 -0.63 -0.81 -2.19
C MET A 39 -1.80 -0.56 -3.12
N GLN A 40 -1.58 -0.67 -4.42
CA GLN A 40 -2.65 -0.57 -5.41
C GLN A 40 -3.68 -1.70 -5.22
N GLU A 41 -3.24 -2.92 -4.90
CA GLU A 41 -4.17 -4.00 -4.56
C GLU A 41 -4.98 -3.69 -3.30
N GLN A 42 -4.32 -3.21 -2.25
CA GLN A 42 -4.99 -2.92 -0.98
C GLN A 42 -6.04 -1.80 -1.09
N LYS A 43 -5.79 -0.80 -1.94
CA LYS A 43 -6.70 0.33 -2.18
C LYS A 43 -7.77 0.03 -3.23
N GLY A 44 -7.56 -0.98 -4.06
CA GLY A 44 -8.53 -1.39 -5.07
C GLY A 44 -9.66 -2.25 -4.51
N LEU A 45 -10.72 -2.39 -5.31
CA LEU A 45 -11.85 -3.27 -5.01
C LEU A 45 -12.35 -3.90 -6.31
N PHE A 46 -12.53 -5.21 -6.30
CA PHE A 46 -13.26 -5.93 -7.34
C PHE A 46 -14.09 -7.02 -6.68
N LEU A 47 -15.41 -6.99 -6.88
CA LEU A 47 -16.33 -7.97 -6.31
C LEU A 47 -17.17 -8.60 -7.42
N MET A 48 -17.30 -9.93 -7.40
CA MET A 48 -18.23 -10.64 -8.28
C MET A 48 -19.66 -10.57 -7.72
N THR A 49 -20.20 -9.36 -7.60
CA THR A 49 -21.57 -9.10 -7.10
C THR A 49 -22.33 -8.17 -8.03
N THR A 50 -23.64 -8.39 -8.16
CA THR A 50 -24.51 -7.57 -9.00
C THR A 50 -24.50 -6.09 -8.60
N ASP A 51 -24.44 -5.81 -7.30
CA ASP A 51 -24.42 -4.44 -6.78
C ASP A 51 -23.15 -3.68 -7.19
N TYR A 52 -21.98 -4.34 -7.10
CA TYR A 52 -20.72 -3.76 -7.56
C TYR A 52 -20.75 -3.48 -9.07
N PHE A 53 -21.25 -4.41 -9.88
CA PHE A 53 -21.40 -4.16 -11.32
C PHE A 53 -22.35 -2.98 -11.57
N ARG A 54 -23.50 -2.91 -10.88
CA ARG A 54 -24.46 -1.80 -11.03
C ARG A 54 -23.81 -0.45 -10.71
N GLU A 55 -23.04 -0.37 -9.64
CA GLU A 55 -22.29 0.82 -9.25
C GLU A 55 -21.27 1.22 -10.33
N VAL A 56 -20.43 0.28 -10.77
CA VAL A 56 -19.42 0.53 -11.83
C VAL A 56 -20.08 0.98 -13.14
N PHE A 57 -21.19 0.36 -13.55
CA PHE A 57 -21.94 0.71 -14.76
C PHE A 57 -22.68 2.07 -14.67
N SER A 58 -22.86 2.62 -13.47
CA SER A 58 -23.41 3.97 -13.29
C SER A 58 -22.39 5.10 -13.48
N GLY A 59 -21.09 4.77 -13.49
CA GLY A 59 -19.99 5.72 -13.67
C GLY A 59 -19.70 6.08 -15.14
N SER A 60 -18.80 7.05 -15.35
CA SER A 60 -18.50 7.60 -16.69
C SER A 60 -17.71 6.66 -17.61
N TRP A 61 -16.90 5.75 -17.07
CA TRP A 61 -16.03 4.86 -17.85
C TRP A 61 -16.13 3.41 -17.35
N PRO A 62 -17.30 2.78 -17.47
CA PRO A 62 -17.60 1.54 -16.74
C PRO A 62 -16.72 0.37 -17.17
N VAL A 63 -16.43 0.26 -18.48
CA VAL A 63 -15.62 -0.84 -19.02
C VAL A 63 -14.15 -0.73 -18.60
N THR A 64 -13.56 0.48 -18.62
CA THR A 64 -12.16 0.66 -18.21
C THR A 64 -11.99 0.42 -16.72
N THR A 65 -12.90 0.95 -15.90
CA THR A 65 -12.91 0.73 -14.46
C THR A 65 -13.05 -0.75 -14.13
N LEU A 66 -13.97 -1.46 -14.79
CA LEU A 66 -14.16 -2.88 -14.55
C LEU A 66 -12.91 -3.70 -14.90
N ILE A 67 -12.27 -3.40 -16.03
CA ILE A 67 -11.03 -4.08 -16.44
C ILE A 67 -9.90 -3.74 -15.46
N SER A 68 -9.74 -2.47 -15.06
CA SER A 68 -8.68 -2.09 -14.13
C SER A 68 -8.85 -2.75 -12.77
N ASP A 69 -10.06 -2.73 -12.21
CA ASP A 69 -10.35 -3.31 -10.91
C ASP A 69 -10.17 -4.83 -10.93
N PHE A 70 -10.59 -5.48 -12.02
CA PHE A 70 -10.32 -6.90 -12.24
C PHE A 70 -8.81 -7.19 -12.30
N LEU A 71 -7.99 -6.34 -12.92
CA LEU A 71 -6.54 -6.56 -13.00
C LEU A 71 -5.83 -6.29 -11.66
N VAL A 72 -6.30 -5.32 -10.88
CA VAL A 72 -5.73 -4.93 -9.57
C VAL A 72 -5.67 -6.10 -8.60
N GLN A 73 -6.68 -6.99 -8.58
CA GLN A 73 -6.70 -8.10 -7.62
C GLN A 73 -5.47 -9.03 -7.71
N PHE A 74 -4.85 -9.10 -8.91
CA PHE A 74 -3.66 -9.91 -9.16
C PHE A 74 -2.37 -9.29 -8.62
N TYR A 75 -2.40 -7.99 -8.27
CA TYR A 75 -1.23 -7.27 -7.76
C TYR A 75 -0.87 -7.68 -6.32
N SER A 76 -1.77 -8.41 -5.65
CA SER A 76 -1.49 -9.14 -4.39
C SER A 76 -0.24 -10.03 -4.51
N LYS A 77 0.07 -10.52 -5.71
CA LYS A 77 1.33 -11.19 -6.04
C LYS A 77 2.17 -10.25 -6.93
N PRO A 78 3.24 -9.63 -6.40
CA PRO A 78 4.02 -8.63 -7.14
C PRO A 78 4.57 -9.13 -8.49
N SER A 79 4.98 -10.40 -8.57
CA SER A 79 5.47 -11.01 -9.82
C SER A 79 4.40 -11.06 -10.91
N LEU A 80 3.14 -11.28 -10.55
CA LEU A 80 2.02 -11.31 -11.47
C LEU A 80 1.57 -9.89 -11.85
N GLY A 81 1.53 -8.97 -10.88
CA GLY A 81 1.26 -7.56 -11.15
C GLY A 81 2.27 -6.95 -12.13
N ALA A 82 3.56 -7.17 -11.90
CA ALA A 82 4.63 -6.73 -12.81
C ALA A 82 4.48 -7.34 -14.21
N LEU A 83 4.02 -8.59 -14.31
CA LEU A 83 3.82 -9.27 -15.60
C LEU A 83 2.65 -8.63 -16.36
N LEU A 84 1.54 -8.37 -15.67
CA LEU A 84 0.39 -7.67 -16.24
C LEU A 84 0.77 -6.27 -16.74
N THR A 85 1.57 -5.52 -15.97
CA THR A 85 2.11 -4.22 -16.42
C THR A 85 2.97 -4.36 -17.68
N GLY A 86 3.88 -5.35 -17.71
CA GLY A 86 4.67 -5.64 -18.91
C GLY A 86 3.82 -5.98 -20.14
N LEU A 87 2.76 -6.78 -19.94
CA LEU A 87 1.82 -7.13 -21.01
C LEU A 87 1.03 -5.92 -21.51
N ILE A 88 0.57 -5.04 -20.62
CA ILE A 88 -0.13 -3.79 -21.01
C ILE A 88 0.81 -2.93 -21.87
N VAL A 89 2.03 -2.69 -21.41
CA VAL A 89 3.03 -1.88 -22.13
C VAL A 89 3.38 -2.48 -23.49
N ALA A 90 3.59 -3.81 -23.55
CA ALA A 90 3.85 -4.50 -24.81
C ALA A 90 2.64 -4.49 -25.77
N LYS A 91 1.41 -4.54 -25.26
CA LYS A 91 0.21 -4.39 -26.08
C LYS A 91 0.07 -2.98 -26.63
N VAL A 92 0.33 -1.95 -25.82
CA VAL A 92 0.37 -0.56 -26.29
C VAL A 92 1.42 -0.38 -27.39
N TYR A 93 2.62 -0.95 -27.24
CA TYR A 93 3.65 -0.97 -28.29
C TYR A 93 3.10 -1.50 -29.62
N LEU A 94 2.41 -2.65 -29.60
CA LEU A 94 1.83 -3.27 -30.79
C LEU A 94 0.71 -2.43 -31.40
N MET A 95 -0.15 -1.82 -30.57
CA MET A 95 -1.23 -0.94 -31.04
C MET A 95 -0.67 0.30 -31.71
N VAL A 96 0.33 0.97 -31.12
CA VAL A 96 0.98 2.13 -31.73
C VAL A 96 1.71 1.77 -33.01
N CYS A 97 2.38 0.62 -33.08
CA CYS A 97 2.97 0.12 -34.34
C CYS A 97 1.91 -0.10 -35.44
N THR A 98 0.69 -0.46 -35.06
CA THR A 98 -0.45 -0.66 -35.97
C THR A 98 -1.02 0.67 -36.45
N ILE A 99 -1.16 1.65 -35.55
CA ILE A 99 -1.57 3.02 -35.88
C ILE A 99 -0.64 3.60 -36.95
N PHE A 100 0.67 3.47 -36.75
CA PHE A 100 1.72 3.99 -37.64
C PHE A 100 2.17 2.97 -38.68
N ARG A 101 1.31 2.03 -39.10
CA ARG A 101 1.69 0.97 -40.08
C ARG A 101 2.17 1.49 -41.44
N PHE A 102 1.86 2.75 -41.77
CA PHE A 102 2.21 3.39 -43.03
C PHE A 102 3.61 4.05 -43.03
N THR A 103 4.21 4.27 -41.85
CA THR A 103 5.53 4.89 -41.72
C THR A 103 6.64 3.86 -41.61
N SER A 104 7.81 4.22 -42.14
CA SER A 104 9.00 3.35 -42.12
C SER A 104 9.60 3.19 -40.71
N PHE A 105 9.31 4.10 -39.77
CA PHE A 105 9.85 4.12 -38.39
C PHE A 105 8.86 3.65 -37.32
N ARG A 106 7.82 2.88 -37.71
CA ARG A 106 6.73 2.47 -36.81
C ARG A 106 7.18 1.83 -35.50
N GLN A 107 8.28 1.08 -35.49
CA GLN A 107 8.78 0.44 -34.27
C GLN A 107 9.35 1.44 -33.28
N ILE A 108 10.03 2.48 -33.75
CA ILE A 108 10.58 3.53 -32.89
C ILE A 108 9.42 4.32 -32.28
N VAL A 109 8.44 4.73 -33.10
CA VAL A 109 7.25 5.45 -32.62
C VAL A 109 6.46 4.60 -31.61
N GLY A 110 6.29 3.31 -31.89
CA GLY A 110 5.70 2.36 -30.94
C GLY A 110 6.51 2.23 -29.64
N GLY A 111 7.83 2.19 -29.74
CA GLY A 111 8.75 2.14 -28.60
C GLY A 111 8.62 3.37 -27.71
N ILE A 112 8.59 4.58 -28.30
CA ILE A 112 8.40 5.83 -27.57
C ILE A 112 7.04 5.85 -26.86
N GLY A 113 5.95 5.50 -27.56
CA GLY A 113 4.61 5.47 -26.97
C GLY A 113 4.51 4.49 -25.79
N ALA A 114 5.11 3.30 -25.93
CA ALA A 114 5.12 2.30 -24.87
C ALA A 114 6.02 2.69 -23.69
N ALA A 115 7.19 3.29 -23.95
CA ALA A 115 8.07 3.81 -22.91
C ALA A 115 7.40 4.92 -22.08
N LEU A 116 6.75 5.88 -22.73
CA LEU A 116 5.98 6.93 -22.05
C LEU A 116 4.82 6.35 -21.24
N THR A 117 4.13 5.34 -21.78
CA THR A 117 3.06 4.62 -21.06
C THR A 117 3.61 3.95 -19.81
N TRP A 118 4.77 3.31 -19.90
CA TRP A 118 5.38 2.66 -18.74
C TRP A 118 5.75 3.66 -17.64
N ILE A 119 6.36 4.79 -18.02
CA ILE A 119 6.68 5.88 -17.08
C ILE A 119 5.40 6.42 -16.43
N ALA A 120 4.33 6.63 -17.21
CA ALA A 120 3.04 7.08 -16.69
C ALA A 120 2.43 6.08 -15.69
N ILE A 121 2.47 4.77 -15.99
CA ILE A 121 2.00 3.72 -15.07
C ILE A 121 2.82 3.71 -13.78
N ALA A 122 4.14 3.86 -13.86
CA ALA A 122 5.01 3.86 -12.69
C ALA A 122 4.70 5.02 -11.71
N HIS A 123 4.34 6.19 -12.25
CA HIS A 123 3.97 7.36 -11.43
C HIS A 123 2.52 7.32 -10.94
N ALA A 124 1.65 6.60 -11.65
CA ALA A 124 0.23 6.53 -11.32
C ALA A 124 -0.01 5.86 -9.95
N ASN A 125 -1.03 6.36 -9.24
CA ASN A 125 -1.50 5.76 -8.00
C ASN A 125 -2.47 4.59 -8.23
N THR A 126 -2.93 4.40 -9.47
CA THR A 126 -3.87 3.34 -9.86
C THR A 126 -3.47 2.76 -11.22
N PRO A 127 -3.73 1.47 -11.47
CA PRO A 127 -3.46 0.87 -12.78
C PRO A 127 -4.51 1.26 -13.84
N HIS A 128 -5.58 1.96 -13.45
CA HIS A 128 -6.58 2.50 -14.36
C HIS A 128 -5.94 3.35 -15.47
N THR A 129 -4.90 4.13 -15.16
CA THR A 129 -4.14 4.91 -16.15
C THR A 129 -3.61 4.05 -17.31
N GLY A 130 -3.03 2.89 -17.00
CA GLY A 130 -2.51 1.98 -18.03
C GLY A 130 -3.61 1.38 -18.91
N VAL A 131 -4.76 1.05 -18.31
CA VAL A 131 -5.91 0.50 -19.02
C VAL A 131 -6.56 1.54 -19.94
N VAL A 132 -6.67 2.79 -19.49
CA VAL A 132 -7.19 3.90 -20.29
C VAL A 132 -6.32 4.14 -21.53
N ILE A 133 -5.00 4.22 -21.35
CA ILE A 133 -4.06 4.39 -22.48
C ILE A 133 -4.19 3.20 -23.45
N LEU A 134 -4.32 1.98 -22.93
CA LEU A 134 -4.53 0.79 -23.75
C LEU A 134 -5.82 0.90 -24.58
N MET A 135 -6.94 1.29 -23.99
CA MET A 135 -8.23 1.42 -24.70
C MET A 135 -8.19 2.49 -25.79
N TYR A 136 -7.61 3.67 -25.52
CA TYR A 136 -7.45 4.69 -26.55
C TYR A 136 -6.54 4.23 -27.69
N SER A 137 -5.43 3.55 -27.37
CA SER A 137 -4.52 3.00 -28.38
C SER A 137 -5.20 1.93 -29.24
N PHE A 138 -6.08 1.12 -28.65
CA PHE A 138 -6.87 0.11 -29.34
C PHE A 138 -7.88 0.76 -30.32
N LEU A 139 -8.64 1.76 -29.86
CA LEU A 139 -9.60 2.48 -30.72
C LEU A 139 -8.90 3.17 -31.90
N ALA A 140 -7.78 3.85 -31.64
CA ALA A 140 -6.99 4.49 -32.68
C ALA A 140 -6.39 3.47 -33.68
N ALA A 141 -5.97 2.29 -33.22
CA ALA A 141 -5.50 1.22 -34.08
C ALA A 141 -6.63 0.70 -34.99
N MET A 142 -7.85 0.53 -34.45
CA MET A 142 -9.02 0.13 -35.23
C MET A 142 -9.35 1.16 -36.33
N ILE A 143 -9.33 2.46 -36.01
CA ILE A 143 -9.55 3.53 -37.00
C ILE A 143 -8.47 3.49 -38.08
N SER A 144 -7.19 3.33 -37.72
CA SER A 144 -6.08 3.24 -38.69
C SER A 144 -6.20 2.01 -39.62
N LEU A 145 -6.79 0.91 -39.14
CA LEU A 145 -7.06 -0.27 -39.97
C LEU A 145 -8.16 -0.02 -41.02
N CYS A 146 -9.16 0.82 -40.68
CA CYS A 146 -10.24 1.21 -41.60
C CYS A 146 -9.79 2.23 -42.68
N LEU A 147 -8.69 2.97 -42.45
CA LEU A 147 -8.17 3.91 -43.44
C LEU A 147 -7.53 3.20 -44.65
N PRO A 148 -7.76 3.69 -45.88
CA PRO A 148 -7.22 3.08 -47.10
C PRO A 148 -5.69 3.04 -47.09
N TYR A 149 -5.14 1.93 -47.58
CA TYR A 149 -3.70 1.68 -47.51
C TYR A 149 -2.92 2.61 -48.45
N ARG A 150 -2.18 3.57 -47.88
CA ARG A 150 -1.28 4.45 -48.65
C ARG A 150 0.17 4.21 -48.21
N LYS A 151 0.94 3.51 -49.06
CA LYS A 151 2.32 3.12 -48.74
C LYS A 151 3.28 4.30 -48.90
N PHE A 152 3.65 4.93 -47.80
CA PHE A 152 4.80 5.84 -47.76
C PHE A 152 6.08 5.02 -47.58
N SER A 153 6.56 4.43 -48.68
CA SER A 153 7.72 3.54 -48.67
C SER A 153 9.02 4.32 -48.85
N VAL A 154 9.84 4.41 -47.80
CA VAL A 154 11.27 4.67 -47.95
C VAL A 154 11.96 3.31 -48.09
N LYS A 155 12.71 3.09 -49.18
CA LYS A 155 13.49 1.86 -49.38
C LYS A 155 14.59 1.79 -48.30
N GLY A 156 14.39 0.98 -47.26
CA GLY A 156 15.39 0.79 -46.21
C GLY A 156 15.20 -0.52 -45.45
N ASN A 157 16.24 -1.36 -45.45
CA ASN A 157 16.30 -2.67 -44.81
C ASN A 157 16.43 -2.53 -43.27
N SER A 158 15.33 -2.17 -42.58
CA SER A 158 15.37 -1.34 -41.36
C SER A 158 14.95 -2.01 -40.04
N GLY A 159 14.65 -3.31 -40.02
CA GLY A 159 14.04 -3.95 -38.83
C GLY A 159 14.97 -4.12 -37.61
N ILE A 160 16.25 -4.44 -37.84
CA ILE A 160 17.17 -4.81 -36.75
C ILE A 160 17.62 -3.58 -35.96
N TRP A 161 18.04 -2.51 -36.65
CA TRP A 161 18.45 -1.26 -36.01
C TRP A 161 17.31 -0.57 -35.25
N GLN A 162 16.08 -0.61 -35.77
CA GLN A 162 14.92 -0.08 -35.04
C GLN A 162 14.64 -0.87 -33.76
N ALA A 163 14.74 -2.20 -33.80
CA ALA A 163 14.60 -3.02 -32.61
C ALA A 163 15.67 -2.69 -31.55
N ALA A 164 16.93 -2.48 -31.97
CA ALA A 164 17.99 -2.03 -31.08
C ALA A 164 17.67 -0.68 -30.42
N ILE A 165 17.20 0.30 -31.20
CA ILE A 165 16.77 1.62 -30.67
C ILE A 165 15.65 1.47 -29.64
N VAL A 166 14.65 0.62 -29.91
CA VAL A 166 13.55 0.37 -28.96
C VAL A 166 14.07 -0.23 -27.67
N LEU A 167 14.98 -1.20 -27.72
CA LEU A 167 15.56 -1.79 -26.51
C LEU A 167 16.38 -0.76 -25.71
N THR A 168 17.17 0.08 -26.40
CA THR A 168 17.89 1.18 -25.75
C THR A 168 16.95 2.19 -25.09
N LEU A 169 15.80 2.51 -25.72
CA LEU A 169 14.77 3.36 -25.12
C LEU A 169 14.23 2.76 -23.82
N PHE A 170 13.94 1.45 -23.79
CA PHE A 170 13.45 0.77 -22.59
C PHE A 170 14.50 0.68 -21.48
N ILE A 171 15.77 0.47 -21.83
CA ILE A 171 16.88 0.53 -20.87
C ILE A 171 17.01 1.95 -20.32
N GLY A 172 16.86 2.97 -21.17
CA GLY A 172 16.85 4.38 -20.76
C GLY A 172 15.68 4.70 -19.82
N SER A 173 14.46 4.26 -20.14
CA SER A 173 13.30 4.41 -19.26
C SER A 173 13.50 3.69 -17.93
N ALA A 174 14.07 2.48 -17.93
CA ALA A 174 14.41 1.77 -16.70
C ALA A 174 15.40 2.57 -15.85
N ALA A 175 16.45 3.13 -16.45
CA ALA A 175 17.43 3.96 -15.75
C ALA A 175 16.81 5.26 -15.20
N LEU A 176 15.85 5.87 -15.91
CA LEU A 176 15.11 7.03 -15.40
C LEU A 176 14.28 6.64 -14.17
N LEU A 177 13.53 5.54 -14.22
CA LEU A 177 12.70 5.09 -13.10
C LEU A 177 13.52 4.68 -11.87
N ILE A 178 14.65 4.00 -12.07
CA ILE A 178 15.54 3.60 -10.96
C ILE A 178 16.15 4.82 -10.27
N ASN A 179 16.50 5.86 -11.02
CA ASN A 179 17.12 7.07 -10.49
C ASN A 179 16.12 8.14 -10.02
N ASP A 180 14.82 7.88 -10.17
CA ASP A 180 13.78 8.82 -9.75
C ASP A 180 13.70 8.87 -8.22
N LYS A 181 14.03 10.03 -7.66
CA LYS A 181 14.06 10.23 -6.20
C LYS A 181 12.67 10.17 -5.59
N GLU A 182 11.66 10.69 -6.27
CA GLU A 182 10.30 10.74 -5.75
C GLU A 182 9.65 9.36 -5.79
N LEU A 183 9.89 8.62 -6.88
CA LEU A 183 9.44 7.23 -6.98
C LEU A 183 10.08 6.33 -5.91
N ASN A 184 11.40 6.47 -5.70
CA ASN A 184 12.11 5.73 -4.66
C ASN A 184 11.61 6.11 -3.25
N ARG A 185 11.31 7.39 -3.00
CA ARG A 185 10.74 7.86 -1.73
C ARG A 185 9.35 7.26 -1.51
N LYS A 186 8.48 7.31 -2.52
CA LYS A 186 7.13 6.73 -2.52
C LYS A 186 7.15 5.21 -2.29
N GLU A 187 8.06 4.49 -2.95
CA GLU A 187 8.19 3.05 -2.77
C GLU A 187 8.62 2.70 -1.34
N LYS A 188 9.57 3.44 -0.75
CA LYS A 188 9.95 3.26 0.66
C LYS A 188 8.80 3.57 1.61
N TRP A 189 8.04 4.62 1.33
CA TRP A 189 6.84 4.96 2.10
C TRP A 189 5.84 3.81 2.10
N TYR A 190 5.51 3.28 0.91
CA TYR A 190 4.66 2.12 0.76
C TYR A 190 5.24 0.86 1.42
N ALA A 191 6.56 0.68 1.40
CA ALA A 191 7.20 -0.41 2.11
C ALA A 191 6.93 -0.34 3.61
N VAL A 192 7.13 0.83 4.23
CA VAL A 192 6.86 1.06 5.66
C VAL A 192 5.38 0.89 5.99
N GLU A 193 4.49 1.51 5.22
CA GLU A 193 3.04 1.41 5.46
C GLU A 193 2.53 -0.04 5.30
N TYR A 194 3.05 -0.79 4.31
CA TYR A 194 2.66 -2.19 4.11
C TYR A 194 3.14 -3.06 5.26
N THR A 195 4.41 -2.91 5.62
CA THR A 195 5.09 -3.73 6.65
C THR A 195 4.51 -3.49 8.04
N ALA A 196 4.17 -2.25 8.36
CA ALA A 196 3.45 -1.91 9.59
C ALA A 196 2.09 -2.61 9.65
N ARG A 197 1.33 -2.65 8.53
CA ARG A 197 0.01 -3.31 8.51
C ARG A 197 0.04 -4.82 8.65
N VAL A 198 1.12 -5.47 8.21
CA VAL A 198 1.34 -6.91 8.45
C VAL A 198 2.05 -7.19 9.79
N HIS A 199 2.25 -6.14 10.62
CA HIS A 199 2.90 -6.17 11.93
C HIS A 199 4.35 -6.69 11.90
N ASP A 200 5.06 -6.50 10.80
CA ASP A 200 6.51 -6.77 10.72
C ASP A 200 7.31 -5.56 11.21
N TRP A 201 7.29 -5.36 12.53
CA TRP A 201 7.90 -4.20 13.18
C TRP A 201 9.42 -4.14 13.01
N ASP A 202 10.08 -5.29 12.88
CA ASP A 202 11.52 -5.37 12.62
C ASP A 202 11.86 -4.80 11.25
N LEU A 203 11.09 -5.18 10.22
CA LEU A 203 11.29 -4.63 8.88
C LEU A 203 10.93 -3.14 8.81
N VAL A 204 9.91 -2.67 9.56
CA VAL A 204 9.60 -1.24 9.68
C VAL A 204 10.83 -0.47 10.18
N LEU A 205 11.46 -0.92 11.27
CA LEU A 205 12.64 -0.26 11.84
C LEU A 205 13.88 -0.37 10.94
N ALA A 206 14.00 -1.46 10.17
CA ALA A 206 15.07 -1.62 9.19
C ALA A 206 14.93 -0.66 7.99
N ILE A 207 13.71 -0.31 7.60
CA ILE A 207 13.45 0.67 6.52
C ILE A 207 13.51 2.10 7.08
N ALA A 208 12.74 2.39 8.14
CA ALA A 208 12.66 3.68 8.82
C ALA A 208 13.81 3.84 9.82
N THR A 209 15.03 3.93 9.29
CA THR A 209 16.23 4.15 10.10
C THR A 209 16.29 5.59 10.64
N PRO A 210 16.98 5.85 11.76
CA PRO A 210 17.17 7.21 12.27
C PRO A 210 17.75 8.18 11.22
N GLU A 211 18.68 7.71 10.38
CA GLU A 211 19.27 8.52 9.31
C GLU A 211 18.27 8.89 8.22
N LEU A 212 17.39 7.96 7.84
CA LEU A 212 16.32 8.23 6.89
C LEU A 212 15.32 9.22 7.48
N CYS A 213 14.90 9.01 8.72
CA CYS A 213 13.95 9.87 9.42
C CYS A 213 14.48 11.31 9.59
N ARG A 214 15.80 11.52 9.71
CA ARG A 214 16.39 12.87 9.72
C ARG A 214 16.28 13.59 8.39
N LYS A 215 16.29 12.83 7.27
CA LYS A 215 16.12 13.38 5.93
C LYS A 215 14.65 13.59 5.59
N ASP A 216 13.78 12.70 6.06
CA ASP A 216 12.34 12.73 5.80
C ASP A 216 11.57 12.39 7.08
N GLN A 217 11.04 13.43 7.73
CA GLN A 217 10.34 13.32 9.01
C GLN A 217 9.04 12.52 8.92
N SER A 218 8.46 12.37 7.72
CA SER A 218 7.21 11.62 7.54
C SER A 218 7.31 10.18 8.05
N PHE A 219 8.51 9.58 8.05
CA PHE A 219 8.73 8.20 8.51
C PHE A 219 8.81 8.05 10.03
N VAL A 220 8.98 9.14 10.79
CA VAL A 220 9.15 9.12 12.25
C VAL A 220 7.95 8.44 12.94
N PRO A 221 6.68 8.76 12.63
CA PRO A 221 5.55 8.15 13.33
C PRO A 221 5.47 6.62 13.17
N TYR A 222 5.86 6.08 12.01
CA TYR A 222 5.93 4.63 11.80
C TYR A 222 7.06 3.97 12.58
N ALA A 223 8.24 4.62 12.66
CA ALA A 223 9.32 4.12 13.49
C ALA A 223 8.94 4.11 14.97
N LEU A 224 8.32 5.19 15.47
CA LEU A 224 7.85 5.27 16.85
C LEU A 224 6.71 4.28 17.13
N LEU A 225 5.79 4.06 16.19
CA LEU A 225 4.78 3.00 16.26
C LEU A 225 5.44 1.62 16.42
N ALA A 226 6.44 1.30 15.59
CA ALA A 226 7.14 0.02 15.67
C ALA A 226 7.91 -0.14 16.99
N LEU A 227 8.58 0.91 17.49
CA LEU A 227 9.21 0.88 18.81
C LEU A 227 8.20 0.63 19.93
N ASN A 228 7.03 1.27 19.87
CA ASN A 228 5.97 1.13 20.86
C ASN A 228 5.35 -0.27 20.85
N ALA A 229 5.12 -0.84 19.67
CA ALA A 229 4.67 -2.22 19.53
C ALA A 229 5.68 -3.24 20.10
N LYS A 230 6.97 -2.90 20.10
CA LYS A 230 8.04 -3.73 20.68
C LYS A 230 8.38 -3.40 22.15
N GLY A 231 7.68 -2.45 22.78
CA GLY A 231 7.98 -2.01 24.15
C GLY A 231 9.36 -1.36 24.31
N MET A 232 9.87 -0.72 23.25
CA MET A 232 11.17 -0.05 23.21
C MET A 232 11.03 1.45 22.92
N LEU A 233 9.83 2.02 23.00
CA LEU A 233 9.60 3.42 22.67
C LEU A 233 10.41 4.32 23.60
N ALA A 234 10.25 4.16 24.91
CA ALA A 234 10.98 4.95 25.90
C ALA A 234 12.49 4.66 25.92
N GLU A 235 12.92 3.53 25.36
CA GLU A 235 14.34 3.19 25.27
C GLU A 235 15.03 3.91 24.11
N LYS A 236 14.36 4.02 22.96
CA LYS A 236 15.00 4.40 21.68
C LYS A 236 14.37 5.61 20.98
N MET A 237 13.28 6.19 21.48
CA MET A 237 12.59 7.28 20.79
C MET A 237 13.51 8.46 20.46
N PHE A 238 14.42 8.83 21.37
CA PHE A 238 15.33 9.97 21.18
C PHE A 238 16.49 9.69 20.22
N ASP A 239 16.65 8.46 19.73
CA ASP A 239 17.57 8.19 18.62
C ASP A 239 17.03 8.75 17.28
N TYR A 240 15.71 8.98 17.23
CA TYR A 240 14.98 9.56 16.10
C TYR A 240 14.79 11.08 16.24
N PRO A 241 14.65 11.82 15.13
CA PRO A 241 14.48 13.27 15.14
C PRO A 241 13.06 13.67 15.53
N ILE A 242 12.79 13.66 16.84
CA ILE A 242 11.50 14.06 17.42
C ILE A 242 11.44 15.58 17.55
N THR A 243 10.33 16.19 17.13
CA THR A 243 10.08 17.64 17.26
C THR A 243 9.21 17.97 18.46
N GLY A 244 8.31 17.06 18.83
CA GLY A 244 7.30 17.27 19.87
C GLY A 244 6.33 16.10 19.98
N PRO A 245 5.28 16.24 20.80
CA PRO A 245 4.29 15.18 21.03
C PRO A 245 3.56 14.73 19.76
N GLU A 246 3.43 15.60 18.76
CA GLU A 246 2.84 15.30 17.44
C GLU A 246 3.61 14.22 16.67
N SER A 247 4.93 14.13 16.87
CA SER A 247 5.78 13.11 16.24
C SER A 247 5.33 11.68 16.57
N LEU A 248 4.64 11.48 17.71
CA LEU A 248 4.18 10.16 18.12
C LEU A 248 3.11 9.60 17.19
N GLY A 249 2.25 10.40 16.59
CA GLY A 249 1.10 9.84 15.86
C GLY A 249 0.33 10.78 14.95
N ASP A 250 0.81 12.00 14.74
CA ASP A 250 0.18 12.92 13.80
C ASP A 250 1.00 13.03 12.52
N ILE A 251 0.45 12.50 11.43
CA ILE A 251 0.92 12.82 10.07
C ILE A 251 0.22 14.11 9.56
N GLY A 252 -0.79 14.63 10.26
CA GLY A 252 -1.55 15.83 9.87
C GLY A 252 -2.46 15.63 8.64
N GLU A 253 -2.44 14.45 8.01
CA GLU A 253 -3.12 14.17 6.76
C GLU A 253 -4.44 13.44 6.98
N MET A 254 -5.56 14.07 6.58
CA MET A 254 -6.88 13.42 6.48
C MET A 254 -6.98 12.59 5.19
N ASN A 255 -6.07 11.62 5.03
CA ASN A 255 -6.02 10.73 3.88
C ASN A 255 -5.90 9.26 4.32
N TRP A 256 -5.92 8.36 3.35
CA TRP A 256 -5.76 6.91 3.59
C TRP A 256 -4.60 6.58 4.53
N SER A 257 -3.43 7.16 4.32
CA SER A 257 -2.21 6.85 5.07
C SER A 257 -2.28 7.34 6.51
N GLY A 258 -2.82 8.54 6.73
CA GLY A 258 -3.02 9.10 8.07
C GLY A 258 -3.99 8.27 8.91
N TYR A 259 -5.15 7.91 8.34
CA TYR A 259 -6.11 7.04 9.03
C TYR A 259 -5.55 5.63 9.27
N SER A 260 -4.80 5.09 8.30
CA SER A 260 -4.12 3.78 8.41
C SER A 260 -3.12 3.76 9.56
N LEU A 261 -2.25 4.77 9.67
CA LEU A 261 -1.30 4.85 10.79
C LEU A 261 -2.05 4.96 12.12
N ARG A 262 -3.01 5.89 12.22
CA ARG A 262 -3.75 6.11 13.48
C ARG A 262 -4.51 4.86 13.90
N SER A 263 -5.09 4.13 12.97
CA SER A 263 -5.75 2.85 13.26
C SER A 263 -4.76 1.85 13.86
N GLN A 264 -3.56 1.70 13.27
CA GLN A 264 -2.53 0.80 13.79
C GLN A 264 -1.99 1.25 15.15
N ILE A 265 -1.89 2.55 15.43
CA ILE A 265 -1.57 3.06 16.77
C ILE A 265 -2.62 2.59 17.77
N HIS A 266 -3.91 2.74 17.44
CA HIS A 266 -5.01 2.35 18.33
C HIS A 266 -5.09 0.83 18.50
N GLU A 267 -4.72 0.05 17.48
CA GLU A 267 -4.56 -1.40 17.57
C GLU A 267 -3.46 -1.76 18.58
N VAL A 268 -2.27 -1.15 18.48
CA VAL A 268 -1.12 -1.44 19.37
C VAL A 268 -1.39 -1.07 20.83
N ILE A 269 -2.05 0.05 21.09
CA ILE A 269 -2.38 0.49 22.47
C ILE A 269 -3.59 -0.26 23.07
N GLY A 270 -4.26 -1.12 22.30
CA GLY A 270 -5.37 -1.93 22.79
C GLY A 270 -6.73 -1.20 22.82
N CYS A 271 -6.96 -0.28 21.89
CA CYS A 271 -8.24 0.41 21.69
C CYS A 271 -8.86 -0.01 20.34
N PRO A 272 -9.42 -1.23 20.25
CA PRO A 272 -9.88 -1.77 18.96
C PRO A 272 -11.08 -1.01 18.38
N ASN A 273 -11.94 -0.42 19.20
CA ASN A 273 -13.10 0.34 18.73
C ASN A 273 -12.66 1.55 17.89
N GLU A 274 -11.67 2.30 18.37
CA GLU A 274 -11.13 3.42 17.59
C GLU A 274 -10.34 2.92 16.38
N ALA A 275 -9.60 1.82 16.51
CA ALA A 275 -8.91 1.22 15.37
C ALA A 275 -9.90 0.87 14.24
N ILE A 276 -11.08 0.32 14.59
CA ILE A 276 -12.17 0.03 13.64
C ILE A 276 -12.76 1.33 13.08
N HIS A 277 -13.07 2.31 13.93
CA HIS A 277 -13.60 3.61 13.51
C HIS A 277 -12.68 4.28 12.47
N LEU A 278 -11.39 4.36 12.75
CA LEU A 278 -10.39 4.91 11.84
C LEU A 278 -10.24 4.08 10.56
N THR A 279 -10.35 2.75 10.66
CA THR A 279 -10.38 1.87 9.48
C THR A 279 -11.60 2.17 8.59
N CYS A 280 -12.76 2.45 9.18
CA CYS A 280 -13.93 2.91 8.43
C CYS A 280 -13.68 4.29 7.80
N GLN A 281 -13.04 5.22 8.51
CA GLN A 281 -12.68 6.53 7.95
C GLN A 281 -11.70 6.44 6.78
N MET A 282 -10.79 5.45 6.77
CA MET A 282 -9.93 5.18 5.60
C MET A 282 -10.74 4.97 4.33
N GLY A 283 -11.95 4.38 4.44
CA GLY A 283 -12.86 4.14 3.32
C GLY A 283 -13.27 5.42 2.59
N MET A 284 -13.38 6.56 3.30
CA MET A 284 -13.72 7.85 2.70
C MET A 284 -12.67 8.33 1.68
N ALA A 285 -11.43 7.85 1.79
CA ALA A 285 -10.35 8.17 0.87
C ALA A 285 -10.27 7.21 -0.34
N LEU A 286 -11.18 6.24 -0.44
CA LEU A 286 -11.23 5.27 -1.53
C LEU A 286 -12.41 5.51 -2.49
N PRO A 287 -12.24 5.25 -3.80
CA PRO A 287 -13.29 5.52 -4.79
C PRO A 287 -14.64 4.82 -4.51
N HIS A 288 -14.58 3.59 -3.98
CA HIS A 288 -15.75 2.76 -3.69
C HIS A 288 -16.17 2.82 -2.21
N GLY A 289 -15.64 3.76 -1.43
CA GLY A 289 -15.84 3.79 0.02
C GLY A 289 -15.19 2.62 0.78
N THR A 290 -14.56 1.67 0.07
CA THR A 290 -13.96 0.46 0.61
C THR A 290 -12.85 -0.08 -0.31
N GLY A 291 -12.06 -1.02 0.20
CA GLY A 291 -10.95 -1.64 -0.52
C GLY A 291 -10.57 -2.98 0.10
N LEU A 292 -9.81 -3.79 -0.63
CA LEU A 292 -9.41 -5.13 -0.19
C LEU A 292 -8.57 -5.08 1.10
N GLY A 293 -7.66 -4.11 1.22
CA GLY A 293 -6.85 -3.91 2.41
C GLY A 293 -7.68 -3.51 3.63
N LEU A 294 -8.66 -2.62 3.44
CA LEU A 294 -9.58 -2.18 4.49
C LEU A 294 -10.40 -3.34 5.03
N LEU A 295 -11.00 -4.16 4.14
CA LEU A 295 -11.79 -5.33 4.55
C LEU A 295 -10.93 -6.34 5.34
N ARG A 296 -9.69 -6.59 4.91
CA ARG A 296 -8.78 -7.49 5.65
C ARG A 296 -8.46 -6.95 7.05
N GLN A 297 -8.28 -5.65 7.19
CA GLN A 297 -8.01 -4.99 8.47
C GLN A 297 -9.24 -5.02 9.40
N LEU A 298 -10.44 -4.71 8.87
CA LEU A 298 -11.68 -4.83 9.65
C LEU A 298 -11.88 -6.26 10.16
N ILE A 299 -11.75 -7.26 9.29
CA ILE A 299 -11.87 -8.67 9.68
C ILE A 299 -10.91 -9.01 10.83
N ARG A 300 -9.66 -8.56 10.77
CA ARG A 300 -8.66 -8.80 11.83
C ARG A 300 -9.09 -8.15 13.14
N LEU A 301 -9.36 -6.84 13.12
CA LEU A 301 -9.73 -6.06 14.31
C LEU A 301 -11.04 -6.58 14.94
N GLU A 302 -12.00 -7.00 14.13
CA GLU A 302 -13.27 -7.56 14.59
C GLU A 302 -13.10 -8.95 15.21
N ILE A 303 -12.19 -9.77 14.70
CA ILE A 303 -11.84 -11.05 15.34
C ILE A 303 -11.17 -10.79 16.70
N GLU A 304 -10.19 -9.88 16.74
CA GLU A 304 -9.44 -9.55 17.96
C GLU A 304 -10.32 -8.91 19.04
N SER A 305 -11.29 -8.09 18.64
CA SER A 305 -12.25 -7.46 19.56
C SER A 305 -13.45 -8.32 19.92
N GLY A 306 -13.54 -9.56 19.40
CA GLY A 306 -14.67 -10.47 19.66
C GLY A 306 -15.95 -10.14 18.90
N GLN A 307 -15.93 -9.23 17.93
CA GLN A 307 -17.05 -8.85 17.08
C GLN A 307 -17.26 -9.83 15.91
N TYR A 308 -17.39 -11.12 16.24
CA TYR A 308 -17.40 -12.23 15.28
C TYR A 308 -18.53 -12.16 14.24
N SER A 309 -19.67 -11.55 14.57
CA SER A 309 -20.79 -11.39 13.64
C SER A 309 -20.47 -10.43 12.49
N LEU A 310 -19.75 -9.34 12.78
CA LEU A 310 -19.27 -8.38 11.77
C LEU A 310 -18.11 -8.97 10.97
N ALA A 311 -17.17 -9.65 11.64
CA ALA A 311 -16.05 -10.34 10.98
C ALA A 311 -16.55 -11.29 9.88
N ARG A 312 -17.61 -12.06 10.16
CA ARG A 312 -18.25 -12.94 9.16
C ARG A 312 -18.83 -12.18 7.98
N LYS A 313 -19.50 -11.05 8.21
CA LYS A 313 -20.09 -10.22 7.14
C LYS A 313 -18.99 -9.66 6.23
N HIS A 314 -17.94 -9.08 6.80
CA HIS A 314 -16.82 -8.55 6.02
C HIS A 314 -16.05 -9.67 5.29
N ALA A 315 -15.84 -10.83 5.94
CA ALA A 315 -15.24 -12.00 5.29
C ALA A 315 -16.10 -12.51 4.12
N ALA A 316 -17.43 -12.49 4.26
CA ALA A 316 -18.36 -12.87 3.21
C ALA A 316 -18.33 -11.90 2.02
N ILE A 317 -18.24 -10.59 2.25
CA ILE A 317 -18.03 -9.59 1.19
C ILE A 317 -16.70 -9.86 0.49
N LEU A 318 -15.61 -9.98 1.26
CA LEU A 318 -14.27 -10.21 0.73
C LEU A 318 -14.18 -11.53 -0.07
N SER A 319 -14.98 -12.54 0.28
CA SER A 319 -15.03 -13.83 -0.44
C SER A 319 -15.54 -13.71 -1.88
N ARG A 320 -16.23 -12.61 -2.22
CA ARG A 320 -16.69 -12.32 -3.58
C ARG A 320 -15.56 -11.85 -4.49
N ASN A 321 -14.39 -11.57 -3.94
CA ASN A 321 -13.16 -11.39 -4.71
C ASN A 321 -12.43 -12.74 -4.87
N PRO A 322 -12.21 -13.24 -6.11
CA PRO A 322 -11.57 -14.53 -6.35
C PRO A 322 -10.21 -14.71 -5.67
N MET A 323 -9.37 -13.66 -5.64
CA MET A 323 -8.03 -13.74 -5.06
C MET A 323 -8.01 -13.76 -3.53
N ASN A 324 -9.07 -13.25 -2.88
CA ASN A 324 -9.16 -13.19 -1.43
C ASN A 324 -10.01 -14.30 -0.81
N ARG A 325 -10.59 -15.20 -1.62
CA ARG A 325 -11.40 -16.33 -1.11
C ARG A 325 -10.69 -17.17 -0.05
N LYS A 326 -9.40 -17.49 -0.27
CA LYS A 326 -8.59 -18.26 0.71
C LYS A 326 -8.39 -17.51 2.03
N TYR A 327 -8.22 -16.19 1.96
CA TYR A 327 -8.11 -15.36 3.15
C TYR A 327 -9.44 -15.37 3.91
N SER A 328 -10.56 -15.17 3.22
CA SER A 328 -11.90 -15.24 3.83
C SER A 328 -12.16 -16.59 4.51
N GLU A 329 -11.83 -17.70 3.85
CA GLU A 329 -11.97 -19.04 4.44
C GLU A 329 -11.08 -19.22 5.70
N SER A 330 -9.86 -18.68 5.68
CA SER A 330 -8.97 -18.69 6.85
C SER A 330 -9.53 -17.84 8.00
N ALA A 331 -10.06 -16.66 7.70
CA ALA A 331 -10.66 -15.76 8.69
C ALA A 331 -11.90 -16.39 9.36
N LEU A 332 -12.77 -17.04 8.57
CA LEU A 332 -13.94 -17.75 9.12
C LEU A 332 -13.53 -18.89 10.07
N LYS A 333 -12.46 -19.63 9.75
CA LYS A 333 -11.91 -20.65 10.66
C LYS A 333 -11.35 -20.05 11.94
N MET A 334 -10.74 -18.86 11.87
CA MET A 334 -10.26 -18.15 13.06
C MET A 334 -11.44 -17.74 13.96
N VAL A 335 -12.52 -17.23 13.37
CA VAL A 335 -13.77 -16.93 14.09
C VAL A 335 -14.32 -18.18 14.79
N GLU A 336 -14.49 -19.29 14.07
CA GLU A 336 -15.01 -20.54 14.65
C GLU A 336 -14.14 -21.07 15.81
N LYS A 337 -12.82 -20.93 15.70
CA LYS A 337 -11.90 -21.31 16.76
C LYS A 337 -12.02 -20.38 17.99
N ALA A 338 -12.11 -19.08 17.75
CA ALA A 338 -12.23 -18.08 18.81
C ALA A 338 -13.54 -18.26 19.60
N GLU A 339 -14.67 -18.45 18.91
CA GLU A 339 -15.97 -18.70 19.53
C GLU A 339 -15.98 -19.97 20.39
N LYS A 340 -15.43 -21.08 19.90
CA LYS A 340 -15.30 -22.31 20.71
C LYS A 340 -14.48 -22.13 21.98
N THR A 341 -13.51 -21.21 21.95
CA THR A 341 -12.69 -20.89 23.11
C THR A 341 -13.51 -20.07 24.12
N VAL A 342 -14.28 -19.09 23.62
CA VAL A 342 -15.17 -18.25 24.44
C VAL A 342 -16.32 -19.06 25.06
N ASP A 343 -16.98 -19.94 24.30
CA ASP A 343 -18.07 -20.80 24.80
C ASP A 343 -17.60 -21.78 25.89
N SER A 344 -16.31 -22.11 25.92
CA SER A 344 -15.71 -22.95 26.98
C SER A 344 -15.32 -22.16 28.24
N SER A 345 -15.27 -20.84 28.16
CA SER A 345 -14.97 -19.91 29.25
C SER A 345 -16.18 -18.99 29.47
N HIS A 346 -17.20 -19.48 30.16
CA HIS A 346 -18.37 -18.67 30.50
C HIS A 346 -17.97 -17.34 31.16
N THR A 347 -18.12 -16.24 30.41
CA THR A 347 -18.57 -14.93 30.92
C THR A 347 -19.08 -14.11 29.75
N ASP A 348 -20.37 -13.80 29.79
CA ASP A 348 -21.07 -12.98 28.82
C ASP A 348 -20.55 -11.54 28.73
N SER A 349 -20.67 -11.02 27.51
CA SER A 349 -20.94 -9.63 27.15
C SER A 349 -19.98 -8.57 27.70
N TYR A 350 -18.89 -8.33 26.99
CA TYR A 350 -18.34 -6.98 26.95
C TYR A 350 -19.37 -6.07 26.28
N THR A 351 -20.16 -5.36 27.09
CA THR A 351 -20.91 -4.18 26.65
C THR A 351 -19.93 -3.01 26.61
N PRO A 352 -19.62 -2.44 25.43
CA PRO A 352 -18.75 -1.27 25.35
C PRO A 352 -19.30 -0.19 26.28
N SER A 353 -18.47 0.29 27.21
CA SER A 353 -18.85 1.41 28.05
C SER A 353 -18.91 2.68 27.18
N TYR A 354 -19.77 3.64 27.52
CA TYR A 354 -19.81 4.94 26.84
C TYR A 354 -18.43 5.64 26.82
N SER A 355 -17.56 5.34 27.79
CA SER A 355 -16.17 5.78 27.86
C SER A 355 -15.25 5.15 26.80
N ASP A 356 -15.59 3.99 26.24
CA ASP A 356 -14.85 3.34 25.14
C ASP A 356 -15.12 3.98 23.78
N LEU A 357 -16.04 4.97 23.72
CA LEU A 357 -16.53 5.61 22.50
C LEU A 357 -16.12 7.08 22.38
N MET A 358 -15.44 7.65 23.37
CA MET A 358 -15.11 9.07 23.42
C MET A 358 -13.62 9.31 23.17
N ILE A 359 -13.32 9.77 21.95
CA ILE A 359 -12.01 10.32 21.59
C ILE A 359 -12.14 11.83 21.48
N SER A 360 -11.35 12.54 22.28
CA SER A 360 -11.22 13.98 22.27
C SER A 360 -10.04 14.43 21.39
N ASN A 361 -9.87 15.74 21.20
CA ASN A 361 -8.66 16.28 20.58
C ASN A 361 -7.45 16.29 21.53
N ASN A 362 -7.57 15.76 22.75
CA ASN A 362 -6.50 15.71 23.75
C ASN A 362 -5.95 14.29 23.89
N ALA A 363 -4.72 14.08 23.38
CA ALA A 363 -4.07 12.78 23.40
C ALA A 363 -3.82 12.22 24.81
N ILE A 364 -3.53 13.08 25.79
CA ILE A 364 -3.32 12.67 27.20
C ILE A 364 -4.62 12.13 27.77
N TYR A 365 -5.74 12.85 27.58
CA TYR A 365 -7.05 12.42 28.05
C TYR A 365 -7.51 11.12 27.39
N ASN A 366 -7.26 10.97 26.09
CA ASN A 366 -7.62 9.75 25.37
C ASN A 366 -6.81 8.56 25.89
N LEU A 367 -5.48 8.71 26.03
CA LEU A 367 -4.61 7.63 26.53
C LEU A 367 -4.92 7.26 27.98
N SER A 368 -5.16 8.24 28.86
CA SER A 368 -5.56 7.96 30.25
C SER A 368 -6.93 7.29 30.32
N GLY A 369 -7.87 7.72 29.47
CA GLY A 369 -9.17 7.09 29.28
C GLY A 369 -9.04 5.63 28.85
N ILE A 370 -8.24 5.34 27.83
CA ILE A 370 -7.97 3.98 27.32
C ILE A 370 -7.39 3.11 28.44
N ILE A 371 -6.36 3.58 29.14
CA ILE A 371 -5.70 2.80 30.21
C ILE A 371 -6.68 2.47 31.35
N SER A 372 -7.60 3.39 31.65
CA SER A 372 -8.50 3.25 32.80
C SER A 372 -9.76 2.44 32.48
N HIS A 373 -10.25 2.49 31.24
CA HIS A 373 -11.57 1.97 30.87
C HIS A 373 -11.54 0.81 29.87
N CYS A 374 -10.51 0.71 29.01
CA CYS A 374 -10.44 -0.36 28.02
C CYS A 374 -9.80 -1.62 28.63
N PRO A 375 -10.51 -2.76 28.72
CA PRO A 375 -9.96 -4.00 29.28
C PRO A 375 -8.77 -4.54 28.47
N SER A 376 -8.72 -4.22 27.17
CA SER A 376 -7.67 -4.63 26.24
C SER A 376 -6.45 -3.70 26.24
N ALA A 377 -6.42 -2.66 27.09
CA ALA A 377 -5.33 -1.69 27.12
C ALA A 377 -3.97 -2.38 27.39
N THR A 378 -3.00 -2.11 26.53
CA THR A 378 -1.68 -2.75 26.60
C THR A 378 -0.69 -1.88 27.39
N ASP A 379 0.43 -2.47 27.83
CA ASP A 379 1.54 -1.70 28.42
C ASP A 379 2.10 -0.65 27.44
N ALA A 380 1.95 -0.87 26.13
CA ALA A 380 2.31 0.09 25.11
C ALA A 380 1.49 1.39 25.23
N ALA A 381 0.24 1.35 25.70
CA ALA A 381 -0.57 2.54 25.97
C ALA A 381 0.04 3.40 27.08
N ARG A 382 0.47 2.75 28.18
CA ARG A 382 1.11 3.42 29.34
C ARG A 382 2.45 4.00 28.96
N GLU A 383 3.29 3.24 28.28
CA GLU A 383 4.58 3.70 27.78
C GLU A 383 4.40 4.93 26.88
N ARG A 384 3.43 4.88 25.96
CA ARG A 384 3.13 5.98 25.04
C ARG A 384 2.62 7.24 25.75
N LEU A 385 1.77 7.09 26.78
CA LEU A 385 1.32 8.20 27.62
C LEU A 385 2.49 8.89 28.33
N LEU A 386 3.36 8.12 28.97
CA LEU A 386 4.55 8.64 29.64
C LEU A 386 5.48 9.37 28.66
N CYS A 387 5.71 8.79 27.47
CA CYS A 387 6.48 9.45 26.41
C CYS A 387 5.81 10.74 25.93
N HIS A 388 4.48 10.78 25.81
CA HIS A 388 3.76 11.98 25.42
C HIS A 388 3.90 13.10 26.45
N LEU A 389 3.75 12.79 27.75
CA LEU A 389 3.94 13.74 28.85
C LEU A 389 5.37 14.28 28.91
N LEU A 390 6.35 13.41 28.64
CA LEU A 390 7.75 13.79 28.58
C LEU A 390 7.99 14.79 27.44
N LEU A 391 7.45 14.53 26.25
CA LEU A 391 7.58 15.42 25.10
C LEU A 391 6.79 16.73 25.26
N SER A 392 5.70 16.72 26.02
CA SER A 392 4.93 17.94 26.33
C SER A 392 5.54 18.77 27.47
N GLY A 393 6.58 18.26 28.13
CA GLY A 393 7.24 18.91 29.26
C GLY A 393 6.43 18.89 30.57
N ASP A 394 5.37 18.07 30.67
CA ASP A 394 4.56 17.96 31.90
C ASP A 394 5.21 16.98 32.88
N MET A 395 6.29 17.43 33.50
CA MET A 395 7.07 16.64 34.45
C MET A 395 6.29 16.30 35.74
N THR A 396 5.27 17.09 36.09
CA THR A 396 4.46 16.85 37.29
C THR A 396 3.59 15.61 37.10
N SER A 397 2.82 15.56 36.01
CA SER A 397 1.99 14.42 35.66
C SER A 397 2.85 13.20 35.31
N PHE A 398 3.97 13.40 34.62
CA PHE A 398 4.92 12.34 34.30
C PHE A 398 5.44 11.64 35.55
N ASN A 399 5.94 12.38 36.55
CA ASN A 399 6.50 11.78 37.77
C ASN A 399 5.44 11.05 38.60
N ALA A 400 4.20 11.58 38.65
CA ALA A 400 3.10 10.94 39.34
C ALA A 400 2.75 9.57 38.71
N LEU A 401 2.56 9.55 37.39
CA LEU A 401 2.22 8.33 36.65
C LEU A 401 3.39 7.34 36.57
N LEU A 402 4.63 7.83 36.46
CA LEU A 402 5.80 6.96 36.47
C LEU A 402 5.92 6.22 37.80
N LYS A 403 5.58 6.85 38.93
CA LYS A 403 5.60 6.19 40.24
C LYS A 403 4.54 5.08 40.35
N GLU A 404 3.36 5.32 39.81
CA GLU A 404 2.29 4.31 39.73
C GLU A 404 2.70 3.14 38.81
N TYR A 405 3.28 3.45 37.65
CA TYR A 405 3.69 2.46 36.65
C TYR A 405 4.92 1.64 37.06
N SER A 406 5.96 2.31 37.57
CA SER A 406 7.21 1.66 37.95
C SER A 406 7.09 0.84 39.22
N GLY A 407 6.12 1.14 40.09
CA GLY A 407 5.96 0.46 41.39
C GLY A 407 7.29 0.46 42.17
N ASN A 408 7.88 -0.72 42.34
CA ASN A 408 9.18 -0.93 43.01
C ASN A 408 10.36 -1.14 42.04
N ILE A 409 10.19 -0.91 40.73
CA ILE A 409 11.25 -1.09 39.75
C ILE A 409 12.34 -0.03 40.03
N PRO A 410 13.59 -0.46 40.28
CA PRO A 410 14.67 0.49 40.54
C PRO A 410 14.94 1.35 39.30
N VAL A 411 15.26 2.63 39.52
CA VAL A 411 15.50 3.64 38.46
C VAL A 411 16.50 3.17 37.40
N ASN A 412 17.50 2.38 37.77
CA ASN A 412 18.49 1.81 36.85
C ASN A 412 17.94 0.76 35.87
N ARG A 413 16.73 0.24 36.10
CA ARG A 413 16.03 -0.68 35.21
C ARG A 413 14.93 0.01 34.40
N LEU A 414 14.68 1.31 34.63
CA LEU A 414 13.77 2.07 33.80
C LEU A 414 14.37 2.27 32.40
N PRO A 415 13.52 2.37 31.37
CA PRO A 415 13.92 2.77 30.03
C PRO A 415 14.75 4.07 30.03
N LYS A 416 15.67 4.19 29.09
CA LYS A 416 16.63 5.30 28.99
C LYS A 416 15.99 6.68 29.12
N ALA A 417 14.91 6.95 28.39
CA ALA A 417 14.18 8.22 28.49
C ALA A 417 13.66 8.48 29.90
N PHE A 418 12.99 7.49 30.50
CA PHE A 418 12.38 7.65 31.82
C PHE A 418 13.43 7.79 32.92
N ARG A 419 14.56 7.10 32.80
CA ARG A 419 15.70 7.24 33.70
C ARG A 419 16.29 8.65 33.64
N ALA A 420 16.55 9.14 32.42
CA ALA A 420 17.09 10.47 32.22
C ALA A 420 16.15 11.55 32.78
N ALA A 421 14.84 11.41 32.54
CA ALA A 421 13.78 12.27 33.09
C ALA A 421 13.75 12.28 34.61
N ALA A 422 13.75 11.09 35.24
CA ALA A 422 13.73 10.95 36.69
C ALA A 422 14.99 11.50 37.37
N SER A 423 16.12 11.51 36.66
CA SER A 423 17.39 12.07 37.13
C SER A 423 17.61 13.55 36.79
N GLY A 424 16.69 14.20 36.06
CA GLY A 424 16.82 15.60 35.64
C GLY A 424 17.87 15.85 34.55
N GLN A 425 18.14 14.87 33.69
CA GLN A 425 19.22 14.89 32.69
C GLN A 425 18.73 15.05 31.23
N LEU A 426 17.44 15.35 31.02
CA LEU A 426 16.83 15.49 29.68
C LEU A 426 16.82 16.91 29.17
#